data_AF-A0A352ID64-F1
#
_entry.id   AF-A0A352ID64-F1
#
_cell.length_a   1.000
_cell.length_b   1.000
_cell.length_c   1.000
_cell.angle_alpha   90.00
_cell.angle_beta   90.00
_cell.angle_gamma   90.00
#
_symmetry.space_group_name_H-M   'P 1'
#
loop_
_entity.id
_entity.type
_entity.pdbx_description
1 polymer ?
#
loop_
_entity_poly.entity_id
_entity_poly.type
_entity_poly.pdbx_seq_one_letter_code
_entity_poly.pdbx_strand_id
1 'polypeptide(L)'
;ECLQLCRRSYTVRDRETGTELDIDNKYVMSPKDLKTIRFLDRMIRAGVRVFKIEGRARGAEYVDTVVRCYDEALGAVLDGTFTEERKDEWDARLARVFNRGFWDGYYQGQTMGEWNDRPGSRATERKVYVGRGVRYYTKLQVAEFKIEAATLSVGDRILITGPTTGALETEVREIRYDLQPVQTARQGQRVSIPIDRKVRASDKLFKLERE
;
A
#
# COMPACT_ATOMS: atom_id res chain seq x y z
N GLU A 1 2.23 1.86 -19.67
CA GLU A 1 3.30 2.81 -19.32
C GLU A 1 2.68 4.14 -18.86
N CYS A 2 3.25 4.84 -17.88
CA CYS A 2 2.66 6.08 -17.35
C CYS A 2 3.03 7.27 -18.27
N LEU A 3 2.03 7.92 -18.87
CA LEU A 3 2.26 9.04 -19.80
C LEU A 3 2.59 10.37 -19.11
N GLN A 4 2.50 10.43 -17.78
CA GLN A 4 2.73 11.66 -17.01
C GLN A 4 4.22 12.04 -17.01
N LEU A 5 4.45 13.34 -17.18
CA LEU A 5 5.78 13.97 -17.25
C LEU A 5 6.58 13.79 -15.94
N CYS A 6 5.90 13.74 -14.80
CA CYS A 6 6.50 13.69 -13.47
C CYS A 6 7.45 12.51 -13.18
N ARG A 7 7.55 11.51 -14.07
CA ARG A 7 8.41 10.32 -13.88
C ARG A 7 9.57 10.24 -14.86
N ARG A 8 9.75 11.25 -15.70
CA ARG A 8 10.80 11.29 -16.74
C ARG A 8 12.03 12.01 -16.22
N SER A 9 13.19 11.67 -16.79
CA SER A 9 14.42 12.44 -16.63
C SER A 9 14.43 13.61 -17.61
N TYR A 10 15.08 14.70 -17.21
CA TYR A 10 15.06 15.96 -17.95
C TYR A 10 16.47 16.51 -18.11
N THR A 11 16.73 17.12 -19.27
CA THR A 11 17.86 18.01 -19.52
C THR A 11 17.34 19.44 -19.59
N VAL A 12 18.09 20.38 -19.02
CA VAL A 12 17.83 21.82 -19.18
C VAL A 12 18.73 22.32 -20.30
N ARG A 13 18.15 23.05 -21.26
CA ARG A 13 18.89 23.66 -22.36
C ARG A 13 18.84 25.17 -22.25
N ASP A 14 20.01 25.79 -22.20
CA ASP A 14 20.16 27.23 -22.40
C ASP A 14 19.81 27.58 -23.86
N ARG A 15 18.93 28.56 -24.03
CA ARG A 15 18.44 28.98 -25.36
C ARG A 15 19.42 29.91 -26.07
N GLU A 16 20.29 30.61 -25.34
CA GLU A 16 21.24 31.55 -25.94
C GLU A 16 22.50 30.84 -26.40
N THR A 17 23.07 29.99 -25.54
CA THR A 17 24.32 29.28 -25.82
C THR A 17 24.11 27.89 -26.44
N GLY A 18 22.92 27.31 -26.27
CA GLY A 18 22.63 25.93 -26.66
C GLY A 18 23.21 24.88 -25.72
N THR A 19 23.87 25.28 -24.63
CA THR A 19 24.43 24.35 -23.63
C THR A 19 23.33 23.56 -22.95
N GLU A 20 23.51 22.24 -22.85
CA GLU A 20 22.61 21.33 -22.14
C GLU A 20 23.24 20.90 -20.81
N LEU A 21 22.43 20.90 -19.75
CA LEU A 21 22.78 20.45 -18.41
C LEU A 21 21.81 19.35 -18.00
N ASP A 22 22.35 18.18 -17.64
CA ASP A 22 21.56 17.11 -17.03
C ASP A 22 21.12 17.53 -15.62
N ILE A 23 19.83 17.34 -15.32
CA ILE A 23 19.36 17.55 -13.95
C ILE A 23 19.74 16.34 -13.11
N ASP A 24 20.64 16.56 -12.15
CA ASP A 24 21.16 15.52 -11.26
C ASP A 24 20.02 14.82 -10.49
N ASN A 25 19.04 15.59 -10.02
CA ASN A 25 17.74 15.04 -9.59
C ASN A 25 16.82 14.82 -10.79
N LYS A 26 16.94 13.64 -11.40
CA LYS A 26 16.11 13.14 -12.51
C LYS A 26 14.59 13.19 -12.24
N TYR A 27 14.16 13.51 -11.03
CA TYR A 27 12.75 13.57 -10.60
C TYR A 27 12.31 14.97 -10.17
N VAL A 28 12.87 16.03 -10.77
CA VAL A 28 12.50 17.44 -10.57
C VAL A 28 10.99 17.74 -10.70
N MET A 29 10.21 16.85 -11.34
CA MET A 29 8.75 16.99 -11.47
C MET A 29 7.96 15.96 -10.65
N SER A 30 8.62 15.18 -9.79
CA SER A 30 8.01 14.12 -8.96
C SER A 30 7.94 14.59 -7.49
N PRO A 31 6.86 15.26 -7.07
CA PRO A 31 6.70 15.64 -5.68
C PRO A 31 6.48 14.41 -4.79
N LYS A 32 6.84 14.54 -3.51
CA LYS A 32 6.40 13.64 -2.45
C LYS A 32 4.88 13.67 -2.33
N ASP A 33 4.30 12.61 -1.78
CA ASP A 33 2.84 12.54 -1.61
C ASP A 33 2.41 13.44 -0.45
N LEU A 34 1.39 14.28 -0.70
CA LEU A 34 0.79 15.11 0.33
C LEU A 34 0.12 14.23 1.40
N LYS A 35 0.51 14.40 2.66
CA LYS A 35 -0.06 13.70 3.81
C LYS A 35 -0.39 14.71 4.91
N THR A 36 -1.67 14.86 5.22
CA THR A 36 -2.13 15.84 6.22
C THR A 36 -2.54 15.20 7.55
N ILE A 37 -2.42 13.88 7.67
CA ILE A 37 -2.98 13.11 8.79
C ILE A 37 -2.49 13.58 10.17
N ARG A 38 -1.23 14.07 10.30
CA ARG A 38 -0.66 14.50 11.60
C ARG A 38 -1.21 15.82 12.14
N PHE A 39 -1.78 16.66 11.26
CA PHE A 39 -2.31 17.98 11.59
C PHE A 39 -3.76 18.13 11.14
N LEU A 40 -4.48 17.01 11.07
CA LEU A 40 -5.88 16.95 10.64
C LEU A 40 -6.80 17.77 11.55
N ASP A 41 -6.50 17.78 12.85
CA ASP A 41 -7.12 18.62 13.87
C ASP A 41 -7.06 20.13 13.53
N ARG A 42 -5.91 20.59 13.02
CA ARG A 42 -5.73 21.99 12.61
C ARG A 42 -6.56 22.30 11.38
N MET A 43 -6.61 21.39 10.41
CA MET A 43 -7.44 21.54 9.21
C MET A 43 -8.93 21.65 9.56
N ILE A 44 -9.42 20.81 10.47
CA ILE A 44 -10.82 20.86 10.95
C ILE A 44 -11.11 22.20 11.64
N ARG A 45 -10.23 22.63 12.56
CA ARG A 45 -10.33 23.91 13.29
C ARG A 45 -10.31 25.12 12.36
N ALA A 46 -9.55 25.05 11.26
CA ALA A 46 -9.50 26.09 10.23
C ALA A 46 -10.79 26.19 9.37
N GLY A 47 -11.79 25.33 9.59
CA GLY A 47 -13.06 25.36 8.88
C GLY A 47 -13.15 24.40 7.70
N VAL A 48 -12.15 23.55 7.45
CA VAL A 48 -12.22 22.54 6.40
C VAL A 48 -13.29 21.50 6.75
N ARG A 49 -14.11 21.13 5.76
CA ARG A 49 -15.22 20.16 5.92
C ARG A 49 -15.14 18.97 4.97
N VAL A 50 -14.42 19.12 3.86
CA VAL A 50 -14.28 18.07 2.84
C VAL A 50 -12.82 17.69 2.72
N PHE A 51 -12.50 16.47 3.14
CA PHE A 51 -11.18 15.88 2.95
C PHE A 51 -11.24 14.91 1.77
N LYS A 52 -10.29 15.05 0.85
CA LYS A 52 -10.19 14.21 -0.35
C LYS A 52 -8.93 13.36 -0.28
N ILE A 53 -9.10 12.06 -0.47
CA ILE A 53 -8.00 11.11 -0.68
C ILE A 53 -7.88 10.89 -2.21
N GLU A 54 -6.66 10.97 -2.75
CA GLU A 54 -6.36 10.71 -4.16
C GLU A 54 -5.53 9.44 -4.30
N GLY A 55 -5.87 8.59 -5.28
CA GLY A 55 -5.10 7.37 -5.55
C GLY A 55 -5.51 6.70 -6.85
N ARG A 56 -5.05 7.19 -8.00
CA ARG A 56 -5.32 6.56 -9.30
C ARG A 56 -4.66 5.19 -9.44
N ALA A 57 -5.41 4.20 -9.92
CA ALA A 57 -4.93 2.85 -10.19
C ALA A 57 -4.20 2.22 -8.99
N ARG A 58 -4.75 2.41 -7.78
CA ARG A 58 -4.24 1.82 -6.54
C ARG A 58 -4.94 0.48 -6.25
N GLY A 59 -4.22 -0.43 -5.61
CA GLY A 59 -4.76 -1.71 -5.16
C GLY A 59 -5.78 -1.54 -4.03
N ALA A 60 -6.59 -2.56 -3.80
CA ALA A 60 -7.62 -2.52 -2.75
C ALA A 60 -7.02 -2.30 -1.36
N GLU A 61 -5.82 -2.84 -1.10
CA GLU A 61 -5.11 -2.71 0.17
C GLU A 61 -4.66 -1.28 0.46
N TYR A 62 -4.28 -0.53 -0.58
CA TYR A 62 -3.95 0.88 -0.45
C TYR A 62 -5.21 1.67 -0.07
N VAL A 63 -6.32 1.41 -0.77
CA VAL A 63 -7.59 2.10 -0.50
C VAL A 63 -8.07 1.81 0.92
N ASP A 64 -8.10 0.54 1.34
CA ASP A 64 -8.49 0.16 2.71
C ASP A 64 -7.58 0.82 3.75
N THR A 65 -6.26 0.72 3.61
CA THR A 65 -5.32 1.28 4.59
C THR A 65 -5.45 2.80 4.71
N VAL A 66 -5.43 3.51 3.58
CA VAL A 66 -5.44 4.99 3.58
C VAL A 66 -6.77 5.52 4.09
N VAL A 67 -7.89 5.00 3.58
CA VAL A 67 -9.23 5.44 4.03
C VAL A 67 -9.41 5.18 5.51
N ARG A 68 -9.05 3.98 5.98
CA ARG A 68 -9.20 3.60 7.39
C ARG A 68 -8.33 4.46 8.32
N CYS A 69 -7.06 4.74 7.96
CA CYS A 69 -6.22 5.63 8.77
C CYS A 69 -6.81 7.04 8.89
N TYR A 70 -7.29 7.62 7.78
CA TYR A 70 -7.91 8.96 7.83
C TYR A 70 -9.26 8.97 8.55
N ASP A 71 -10.07 7.93 8.41
CA ASP A 71 -11.36 7.78 9.13
C ASP A 71 -11.14 7.67 10.65
N GLU A 72 -10.21 6.80 11.07
CA GLU A 72 -9.80 6.68 12.48
C GLU A 72 -9.22 7.98 13.03
N ALA A 73 -8.41 8.70 12.23
CA ALA A 73 -7.84 9.99 12.63
C ALA A 73 -8.92 11.07 12.78
N LEU A 74 -9.89 11.14 11.86
CA LEU A 74 -11.04 12.04 11.99
C LEU A 74 -11.84 11.75 13.25
N GLY A 75 -12.17 10.48 13.50
CA GLY A 75 -12.86 10.07 14.73
C GLY A 75 -12.06 10.46 15.97
N ALA A 76 -10.75 10.20 15.98
CA ALA A 76 -9.89 10.57 17.10
C ALA A 76 -9.85 12.09 17.36
N VAL A 77 -9.93 12.94 16.32
CA VAL A 77 -10.03 14.39 16.52
C VAL A 77 -11.36 14.76 17.18
N LEU A 78 -12.47 14.16 16.73
CA LEU A 78 -13.80 14.43 17.27
C LEU A 78 -13.94 13.97 18.72
N ASP A 79 -13.35 12.82 19.06
CA ASP A 79 -13.42 12.21 20.38
C ASP A 79 -12.37 12.76 21.36
N GLY A 80 -11.53 13.70 20.93
CA GLY A 80 -10.44 14.24 21.76
C GLY A 80 -9.32 13.23 22.06
N THR A 81 -9.18 12.19 21.25
CA THR A 81 -8.17 11.13 21.40
C THR A 81 -7.04 11.20 20.35
N PHE A 82 -6.90 12.32 19.63
CA PHE A 82 -5.88 12.53 18.59
C PHE A 82 -4.48 12.86 19.17
N THR A 83 -3.82 11.84 19.73
CA THR A 83 -2.49 11.95 20.36
C THR A 83 -1.33 11.69 19.38
N GLU A 84 -0.09 11.99 19.77
CA GLU A 84 1.09 11.71 18.92
C GLU A 84 1.31 10.21 18.71
N GLU A 85 1.03 9.37 19.71
CA GLU A 85 1.19 7.92 19.61
C GLU A 85 0.30 7.34 18.50
N ARG A 86 -0.96 7.81 18.41
CA ARG A 86 -1.87 7.38 17.35
C ARG A 86 -1.45 7.90 15.98
N LYS A 87 -0.86 9.10 15.91
CA LYS A 87 -0.28 9.63 14.67
C LYS A 87 0.86 8.76 14.17
N ASP A 88 1.70 8.28 15.09
CA ASP A 88 2.82 7.39 14.76
C ASP A 88 2.31 6.02 14.27
N GLU A 89 1.23 5.49 14.86
CA GLU A 89 0.57 4.27 14.36
C GLU A 89 0.04 4.43 12.93
N TRP A 90 -0.64 5.54 12.64
CA TRP A 90 -1.12 5.81 11.28
C TRP A 90 0.01 6.03 10.30
N ASP A 91 1.08 6.72 10.70
CA ASP A 91 2.27 6.92 9.87
C ASP A 91 2.95 5.59 9.53
N ALA A 92 3.11 4.70 10.51
CA ALA A 92 3.62 3.36 10.29
C ALA A 92 2.74 2.57 9.31
N ARG A 93 1.40 2.64 9.47
CA ARG A 93 0.47 1.94 8.58
C ARG A 93 0.50 2.48 7.15
N LEU A 94 0.49 3.80 6.98
CA LEU A 94 0.54 4.47 5.68
C LEU A 94 1.88 4.24 4.97
N ALA A 95 2.98 4.09 5.72
CA ALA A 95 4.29 3.76 5.17
C ALA A 95 4.35 2.35 4.55
N ARG A 96 3.48 1.41 4.94
CA ARG A 96 3.45 0.05 4.37
C ARG A 96 2.86 -0.03 2.98
N VAL A 97 1.99 0.90 2.61
CA VAL A 97 1.34 0.92 1.29
C VAL A 97 2.07 1.87 0.35
N PHE A 98 1.80 1.74 -0.96
CA PHE A 98 2.47 2.55 -1.99
C PHE A 98 2.47 4.04 -1.62
N ASN A 99 3.65 4.62 -1.49
CA ASN A 99 3.84 6.04 -1.29
C ASN A 99 5.15 6.45 -1.94
N ARG A 100 5.36 7.74 -2.17
CA ARG A 100 6.64 8.27 -2.68
C ARG A 100 7.43 9.01 -1.60
N GLY A 101 7.13 8.73 -0.33
CA GLY A 101 7.49 9.60 0.78
C GLY A 101 6.42 10.66 0.98
N PHE A 102 6.43 11.24 2.17
CA PHE A 102 5.38 12.13 2.62
C PHE A 102 5.87 13.56 2.76
N TRP A 103 4.95 14.47 2.49
CA TRP A 103 5.14 15.89 2.70
C TRP A 103 3.84 16.50 3.25
N ASP A 104 3.98 17.44 4.19
CA ASP A 104 2.86 18.12 4.83
C ASP A 104 2.21 19.20 3.94
N GLY A 105 2.80 19.48 2.77
CA GLY A 105 2.31 20.53 1.89
C GLY A 105 2.67 21.93 2.39
N TYR A 106 2.12 22.94 1.73
CA TYR A 106 2.31 24.34 2.07
C TYR A 106 1.46 24.81 3.27
N TYR A 107 0.60 23.94 3.82
CA TYR A 107 -0.38 24.30 4.86
C TYR A 107 0.24 24.82 6.16
N GLN A 108 1.51 24.51 6.42
CA GLN A 108 2.23 24.92 7.63
C GLN A 108 3.35 25.94 7.35
N GLY A 109 3.25 26.69 6.24
CA GLY A 109 4.22 27.75 5.91
C GLY A 109 5.58 27.24 5.42
N GLN A 110 5.65 26.00 4.92
CA GLN A 110 6.88 25.42 4.38
C GLN A 110 7.26 26.03 3.02
N THR A 111 8.56 26.10 2.74
CA THR A 111 9.11 26.53 1.45
C THR A 111 8.96 25.44 0.38
N MET A 112 8.95 25.81 -0.91
CA MET A 112 9.00 24.85 -2.02
C MET A 112 10.24 23.95 -1.88
N GLY A 113 10.14 22.64 -2.16
CA GLY A 113 11.29 21.78 -1.86
C GLY A 113 11.15 20.26 -1.92
N GLU A 114 9.95 19.70 -1.89
CA GLU A 114 9.80 18.29 -1.49
C GLU A 114 9.61 17.34 -2.68
N TRP A 115 10.73 17.01 -3.32
CA TRP A 115 10.81 16.05 -4.42
C TRP A 115 11.28 14.67 -3.96
N ASN A 116 10.93 13.67 -4.76
CA ASN A 116 11.44 12.32 -4.59
C ASN A 116 12.89 12.26 -5.06
N ASP A 117 13.71 11.51 -4.33
CA ASP A 117 15.11 11.23 -4.63
C ASP A 117 15.29 9.93 -5.43
N ARG A 118 14.28 9.04 -5.40
CA ARG A 118 14.33 7.73 -6.06
C ARG A 118 13.03 7.38 -6.81
N PRO A 119 13.10 6.55 -7.86
CA PRO A 119 11.92 6.10 -8.58
C PRO A 119 11.11 5.09 -7.75
N GLY A 120 9.81 5.00 -8.06
CA GLY A 120 8.97 3.92 -7.56
C GLY A 120 8.39 4.18 -6.17
N SER A 121 8.07 3.09 -5.47
CA SER A 121 7.45 3.12 -4.15
C SER A 121 8.50 3.25 -3.07
N ARG A 122 8.19 3.97 -1.98
CA ARG A 122 8.90 3.96 -0.70
C ARG A 122 8.14 3.18 0.37
N ALA A 123 7.22 2.32 -0.06
CA ALA A 123 6.51 1.43 0.84
C ALA A 123 7.50 0.56 1.62
N THR A 124 7.28 0.36 2.92
CA THR A 124 8.10 -0.54 3.74
C THR A 124 7.73 -2.01 3.54
N GLU A 125 6.72 -2.30 2.72
CA GLU A 125 6.27 -3.64 2.39
C GLU A 125 6.11 -3.82 0.88
N ARG A 126 6.56 -4.96 0.37
CA ARG A 126 6.46 -5.37 -1.03
C ARG A 126 5.54 -6.57 -1.18
N LYS A 127 4.72 -6.54 -2.23
CA LYS A 127 3.84 -7.64 -2.61
C LYS A 127 4.55 -8.61 -3.55
N VAL A 128 4.62 -9.87 -3.15
CA VAL A 128 5.12 -10.97 -3.99
C VAL A 128 3.95 -11.84 -4.40
N TYR A 129 3.72 -11.99 -5.70
CA TYR A 129 2.64 -12.86 -6.17
C TYR A 129 2.98 -14.32 -5.85
N VAL A 130 2.05 -15.00 -5.20
CA VAL A 130 2.18 -16.41 -4.80
C VAL A 130 1.29 -17.28 -5.70
N GLY A 131 0.05 -16.85 -5.92
CA GLY A 131 -0.91 -17.64 -6.67
C GLY A 131 -2.32 -17.09 -6.60
N ARG A 132 -3.32 -17.96 -6.71
CA ARG A 132 -4.73 -17.55 -6.74
C ARG A 132 -5.68 -18.52 -6.05
N GLY A 133 -6.81 -17.99 -5.59
CA GLY A 133 -7.91 -18.76 -5.03
C GLY A 133 -8.54 -19.67 -6.07
N VAL A 134 -8.92 -20.88 -5.64
CA VAL A 134 -9.62 -21.87 -6.45
C VAL A 134 -11.01 -22.11 -5.89
N ARG A 135 -11.12 -22.35 -4.58
CA ARG A 135 -12.38 -22.67 -3.91
C ARG A 135 -12.36 -22.21 -2.46
N TYR A 136 -13.53 -21.98 -1.89
CA TYR A 136 -13.70 -21.71 -0.46
C TYR A 136 -14.75 -22.66 0.14
N TYR A 137 -14.41 -23.28 1.26
CA TYR A 137 -15.25 -24.22 1.99
C TYR A 137 -15.85 -23.54 3.23
N THR A 138 -17.02 -22.91 3.06
CA THR A 138 -17.63 -22.04 4.07
C THR A 138 -17.80 -22.67 5.45
N LYS A 139 -18.23 -23.95 5.53
CA LYS A 139 -18.44 -24.64 6.82
C LYS A 139 -17.14 -24.88 7.59
N LEU A 140 -16.03 -25.05 6.87
CA LEU A 140 -14.71 -25.32 7.45
C LEU A 140 -13.87 -24.04 7.60
N GLN A 141 -14.30 -22.93 6.99
CA GLN A 141 -13.54 -21.69 6.87
C GLN A 141 -12.14 -21.92 6.29
N VAL A 142 -12.08 -22.69 5.20
CA VAL A 142 -10.83 -23.04 4.50
C VAL A 142 -10.88 -22.55 3.06
N ALA A 143 -9.82 -21.90 2.60
CA ALA A 143 -9.61 -21.51 1.22
C ALA A 143 -8.60 -22.46 0.55
N GLU A 144 -8.92 -22.94 -0.64
CA GLU A 144 -8.00 -23.65 -1.53
C GLU A 144 -7.34 -22.65 -2.47
N PHE A 145 -6.01 -22.67 -2.51
CA PHE A 145 -5.19 -21.85 -3.39
C PHE A 145 -4.35 -22.72 -4.32
N LYS A 146 -4.18 -22.28 -5.56
CA LYS A 146 -3.15 -22.79 -6.46
C LYS A 146 -1.92 -21.90 -6.35
N ILE A 147 -0.78 -22.48 -5.97
CA ILE A 147 0.50 -21.78 -5.91
C ILE A 147 1.12 -21.76 -7.30
N GLU A 148 1.43 -20.57 -7.82
CA GLU A 148 1.78 -20.37 -9.23
C GLU A 148 3.14 -19.71 -9.43
N ALA A 149 3.68 -19.00 -8.44
CA ALA A 149 4.95 -18.28 -8.58
C ALA A 149 5.88 -18.48 -7.37
N ALA A 150 5.71 -17.71 -6.30
CA ALA A 150 6.54 -17.81 -5.11
C ALA A 150 6.08 -18.94 -4.16
N THR A 151 7.00 -19.41 -3.32
CA THR A 151 6.67 -20.30 -2.20
C THR A 151 5.90 -19.56 -1.11
N LEU A 152 5.16 -20.31 -0.30
CA LEU A 152 4.43 -19.78 0.84
C LEU A 152 4.67 -20.67 2.05
N SER A 153 5.04 -20.10 3.19
CA SER A 153 5.30 -20.84 4.43
C SER A 153 4.33 -20.45 5.53
N VAL A 154 4.14 -21.36 6.49
CA VAL A 154 3.46 -21.02 7.75
C VAL A 154 4.21 -19.88 8.45
N GLY A 155 3.48 -18.90 8.96
CA GLY A 155 3.99 -17.64 9.53
C GLY A 155 4.11 -16.49 8.54
N ASP A 156 3.97 -16.73 7.23
CA ASP A 156 4.00 -15.65 6.24
C ASP A 156 2.76 -14.75 6.38
N ARG A 157 2.97 -13.43 6.30
CA ARG A 157 1.88 -12.47 6.10
C ARG A 157 1.44 -12.49 4.64
N ILE A 158 0.14 -12.62 4.42
CA ILE A 158 -0.47 -12.68 3.10
C ILE A 158 -1.53 -11.61 2.91
N LEU A 159 -1.71 -11.24 1.64
CA LEU A 159 -2.79 -10.41 1.15
C LEU A 159 -3.59 -11.21 0.11
N ILE A 160 -4.87 -11.41 0.38
CA ILE A 160 -5.84 -11.95 -0.58
C ILE A 160 -6.65 -10.79 -1.13
N THR A 161 -6.67 -10.63 -2.44
CA THR A 161 -7.39 -9.51 -3.07
C THR A 161 -8.15 -9.93 -4.33
N GLY A 162 -9.34 -9.37 -4.48
CA GLY A 162 -10.18 -9.58 -5.65
C GLY A 162 -11.39 -8.63 -5.65
N PRO A 163 -12.14 -8.56 -6.75
CA PRO A 163 -13.15 -7.53 -6.96
C PRO A 163 -14.21 -7.43 -5.85
N THR A 164 -14.66 -8.56 -5.31
CA THR A 164 -15.65 -8.60 -4.21
C THR A 164 -15.03 -8.86 -2.84
N THR A 165 -13.81 -9.40 -2.81
CA THR A 165 -13.10 -9.70 -1.56
C THR A 165 -12.42 -8.45 -0.99
N GLY A 166 -12.09 -7.49 -1.86
CA GLY A 166 -11.41 -6.25 -1.49
C GLY A 166 -9.95 -6.53 -1.15
N ALA A 167 -9.56 -6.20 0.07
CA ALA A 167 -8.29 -6.57 0.67
C ALA A 167 -8.54 -7.40 1.94
N LEU A 168 -7.84 -8.53 2.06
CA LEU A 168 -7.82 -9.36 3.24
C LEU A 168 -6.37 -9.67 3.59
N GLU A 169 -5.88 -9.02 4.63
CA GLU A 169 -4.57 -9.32 5.21
C GLU A 169 -4.72 -10.30 6.37
N THR A 170 -3.87 -11.33 6.40
CA THR A 170 -3.80 -12.28 7.51
C THR A 170 -2.42 -12.94 7.55
N GLU A 171 -2.15 -13.69 8.61
CA GLU A 171 -1.00 -14.59 8.71
C GLU A 171 -1.41 -16.02 8.34
N VAL A 172 -0.52 -16.76 7.67
CA VAL A 172 -0.72 -18.17 7.35
C VAL A 172 -0.47 -19.02 8.59
N ARG A 173 -1.53 -19.51 9.21
CA ARG A 173 -1.44 -20.33 10.44
C ARG A 173 -1.19 -21.82 10.18
N GLU A 174 -1.68 -22.32 9.05
CA GLU A 174 -1.55 -23.72 8.66
C GLU A 174 -1.61 -23.79 7.13
N ILE A 175 -0.84 -24.72 6.56
CA ILE A 175 -0.94 -25.10 5.15
C ILE A 175 -1.13 -26.62 5.10
N ARG A 176 -2.12 -27.07 4.33
CA ARG A 176 -2.30 -28.50 4.04
C ARG A 176 -2.14 -28.77 2.55
N TYR A 177 -1.32 -29.77 2.23
CA TYR A 177 -1.13 -30.32 0.89
C TYR A 177 -1.45 -31.82 0.93
N ASP A 178 -2.32 -32.30 0.04
CA ASP A 178 -2.80 -33.69 0.04
C ASP A 178 -3.25 -34.19 1.42
N LEU A 179 -4.05 -33.36 2.11
CA LEU A 179 -4.58 -33.58 3.46
C LEU A 179 -3.53 -33.60 4.59
N GLN A 180 -2.24 -33.47 4.30
CA GLN A 180 -1.18 -33.44 5.30
C GLN A 180 -0.73 -32.00 5.60
N PRO A 181 -0.48 -31.65 6.87
CA PRO A 181 0.16 -30.38 7.21
C PRO A 181 1.56 -30.30 6.60
N VAL A 182 1.88 -29.16 6.00
CA VAL A 182 3.20 -28.88 5.43
C VAL A 182 3.69 -27.51 5.89
N GLN A 183 5.00 -27.38 6.08
CA GLN A 183 5.58 -26.10 6.49
C GLN A 183 5.62 -25.07 5.35
N THR A 184 5.80 -25.55 4.12
CA THR A 184 5.98 -24.70 2.93
C THR A 184 5.26 -25.29 1.72
N ALA A 185 4.40 -24.48 1.11
CA ALA A 185 3.79 -24.73 -0.19
C ALA A 185 4.72 -24.27 -1.32
N ARG A 186 4.81 -25.06 -2.38
CA ARG A 186 5.67 -24.85 -3.56
C ARG A 186 4.85 -24.64 -4.82
N GLN A 187 5.49 -24.03 -5.82
CA GLN A 187 4.89 -23.79 -7.14
C GLN A 187 4.29 -25.07 -7.73
N GLY A 188 3.08 -24.95 -8.29
CA GLY A 188 2.33 -26.05 -8.88
C GLY A 188 1.38 -26.75 -7.91
N GLN A 189 1.58 -26.61 -6.59
CA GLN A 189 0.74 -27.25 -5.59
C GLN A 189 -0.61 -26.56 -5.42
N ARG A 190 -1.62 -27.36 -5.08
CA ARG A 190 -2.90 -26.87 -4.55
C ARG A 190 -2.91 -27.11 -3.06
N VAL A 191 -3.04 -26.03 -2.29
CA VAL A 191 -2.98 -26.09 -0.83
C VAL A 191 -4.23 -25.50 -0.22
N SER A 192 -4.59 -26.02 0.95
CA SER A 192 -5.69 -25.52 1.77
C SER A 192 -5.14 -24.73 2.94
N ILE A 193 -5.70 -23.55 3.18
CA ILE A 193 -5.30 -22.63 4.25
C ILE A 193 -6.57 -22.18 5.00
N PRO A 194 -6.59 -22.23 6.35
CA PRO A 194 -7.69 -21.65 7.13
C PRO A 194 -7.78 -20.14 6.91
N ILE A 195 -8.94 -19.67 6.44
CA ILE A 195 -9.24 -18.25 6.21
C ILE A 195 -10.66 -17.97 6.69
N ASP A 196 -10.80 -17.06 7.65
CA ASP A 196 -12.06 -16.71 8.30
C ASP A 196 -13.07 -15.99 7.40
N ARG A 197 -12.59 -15.34 6.34
CA ARG A 197 -13.40 -14.65 5.34
C ARG A 197 -13.50 -15.40 4.01
N LYS A 198 -14.67 -15.28 3.38
CA LYS A 198 -14.97 -15.94 2.10
C LYS A 198 -14.07 -15.44 0.97
N VAL A 199 -13.19 -16.30 0.47
CA VAL A 199 -12.35 -16.11 -0.71
C VAL A 199 -13.12 -16.51 -1.99
N ARG A 200 -12.87 -15.85 -3.12
CA ARG A 200 -13.43 -16.21 -4.44
C ARG A 200 -12.40 -16.91 -5.31
N ALA A 201 -12.91 -17.68 -6.26
CA ALA A 201 -12.08 -18.19 -7.35
C ALA A 201 -11.43 -17.00 -8.08
N SER A 202 -10.14 -17.15 -8.41
CA SER A 202 -9.31 -16.13 -9.07
C SER A 202 -8.94 -14.91 -8.21
N ASP A 203 -9.33 -14.87 -6.93
CA ASP A 203 -8.72 -13.91 -5.99
C ASP A 203 -7.20 -14.13 -5.99
N LYS A 204 -6.44 -13.04 -6.07
CA LYS A 204 -4.97 -13.11 -6.08
C LYS A 204 -4.46 -13.24 -4.65
N LEU A 205 -3.49 -14.12 -4.47
CA LEU A 205 -2.76 -14.34 -3.23
C LEU A 205 -1.35 -13.75 -3.38
N PHE A 206 -1.02 -12.84 -2.48
CA PHE A 206 0.31 -12.26 -2.37
C PHE A 206 0.91 -12.56 -0.99
N LYS A 207 2.22 -12.73 -0.94
CA LYS A 207 3.02 -12.64 0.28
C LYS A 207 3.46 -11.19 0.48
N LEU A 208 3.38 -10.70 1.71
CA LEU A 208 3.84 -9.37 2.12
C LEU A 208 5.21 -9.51 2.78
N GLU A 209 6.24 -8.95 2.15
CA GLU A 209 7.63 -8.95 2.66
C GLU A 209 8.02 -7.53 3.08
N ARG A 210 8.73 -7.39 4.20
CA ARG A 210 9.31 -6.10 4.60
C ARG A 210 10.51 -5.78 3.71
N GLU A 211 10.61 -4.52 3.29
CA GLU A 211 11.74 -3.96 2.53
C GLU A 211 12.82 -3.39 3.46
#